data_AF-A0A091LAE6-F1
#
_entry.id   AF-A0A091LAE6-F1
#
_cell.length_a   1.000
_cell.length_b   1.000
_cell.length_c   1.000
_cell.angle_alpha   90.00
_cell.angle_beta   90.00
_cell.angle_gamma   90.00
#
_symmetry.space_group_name_H-M   'P 1'
#
loop_
_entity.id
_entity.type
_entity.pdbx_description
1 polymer ?
#
loop_
_entity_poly.entity_id
_entity_poly.type
_entity_poly.pdbx_seq_one_letter_code
_entity_poly.pdbx_strand_id
1 'polypeptide(L)'
;SFYEELLSHGILKPLTAPIEGMVVKEGSCNYVAPQGISSVVKYYLKQSGADVVYEQHVTHISLRDGKWEVSRKMGPPEQFDIVILTMPVPQILQLQGDIVNIINESQKQQLESVSYSSRYALGLFYEAGTRIDVPWAAQYITDNPCIRFISIDNKKRNIESPEIGPSVVVHTTVTFGSEHLDSDPAEVQQLILSHLERIVPSLPKPASVKCQKWRYSQV
;
A
#
# COMPACT_ATOMS: atom_id res chain seq x y z
N SER A 1 -4.47 1.72 24.29
CA SER A 1 -4.67 2.03 22.86
C SER A 1 -3.83 1.10 22.01
N PHE A 2 -4.22 0.78 20.76
CA PHE A 2 -3.41 -0.07 19.87
C PHE A 2 -2.02 0.55 19.58
N TYR A 3 -1.90 1.89 19.63
CA TYR A 3 -0.60 2.55 19.50
C TYR A 3 0.36 2.21 20.65
N GLU A 4 -0.13 2.18 21.89
CA GLU A 4 0.70 1.84 23.07
C GLU A 4 1.21 0.40 22.97
N GLU A 5 0.35 -0.52 22.52
CA GLU A 5 0.74 -1.91 22.26
C GLU A 5 1.85 -1.97 21.20
N LEU A 6 1.66 -1.36 20.04
CA LEU A 6 2.65 -1.39 18.95
C LEU A 6 3.96 -0.68 19.32
N LEU A 7 3.89 0.38 20.13
CA LEU A 7 5.07 1.07 20.67
C LEU A 7 5.83 0.19 21.67
N SER A 8 5.12 -0.45 22.60
CA SER A 8 5.73 -1.33 23.62
C SER A 8 6.45 -2.54 23.01
N HIS A 9 5.96 -3.03 21.86
CA HIS A 9 6.57 -4.13 21.10
C HIS A 9 7.58 -3.65 20.05
N GLY A 10 7.84 -2.34 19.95
CA GLY A 10 8.78 -1.77 18.97
C GLY A 10 8.36 -1.92 17.51
N ILE A 11 7.10 -2.25 17.24
CA ILE A 11 6.53 -2.35 15.89
C ILE A 11 6.37 -0.95 15.28
N LEU A 12 6.02 0.03 16.10
CA LEU A 12 6.02 1.45 15.76
C LEU A 12 7.01 2.22 16.62
N LYS A 13 7.46 3.37 16.09
CA LYS A 13 8.22 4.40 16.81
C LYS A 13 7.74 5.78 16.37
N PRO A 14 7.86 6.83 17.21
CA PRO A 14 7.60 8.19 16.80
C PRO A 14 8.45 8.57 15.58
N LEU A 15 7.86 9.28 14.62
CA LEU A 15 8.57 9.87 13.50
C LEU A 15 9.41 11.05 14.02
N THR A 16 10.73 10.96 13.83
CA THR A 16 11.67 12.05 14.18
C THR A 16 12.29 12.71 12.95
N ALA A 17 12.20 12.07 11.78
CA ALA A 17 12.82 12.54 10.56
C ALA A 17 12.02 13.67 9.89
N PRO A 18 12.68 14.67 9.27
CA PRO A 18 12.01 15.81 8.67
C PRO A 18 11.20 15.40 7.43
N ILE A 19 9.94 15.83 7.37
CA ILE A 19 9.06 15.69 6.20
C ILE A 19 8.66 17.07 5.71
N GLU A 20 9.17 17.47 4.54
CA GLU A 20 8.84 18.74 3.92
C GLU A 20 7.42 18.75 3.34
N GLY A 21 6.71 19.86 3.54
CA GLY A 21 5.33 20.05 3.09
C GLY A 21 4.28 19.27 3.90
N MET A 22 4.67 18.63 5.02
CA MET A 22 3.73 18.00 5.94
C MET A 22 3.01 19.05 6.79
N VAL A 23 1.68 19.02 6.79
CA VAL A 23 0.86 19.86 7.68
C VAL A 23 0.76 19.16 9.04
N VAL A 24 1.36 19.77 10.08
CA VAL A 24 1.27 19.26 11.46
C VAL A 24 0.05 19.89 12.14
N LYS A 25 -0.87 19.06 12.64
CA LYS A 25 -1.99 19.52 13.45
C LYS A 25 -1.59 19.51 14.93
N GLU A 26 -2.04 20.50 15.69
CA GLU A 26 -1.83 20.53 17.14
C GLU A 26 -2.40 19.26 17.79
N GLY A 27 -1.64 18.66 18.72
CA GLY A 27 -2.00 17.39 19.35
C GLY A 27 -1.82 16.13 18.48
N SER A 28 -1.37 16.25 17.22
CA SER A 28 -1.09 15.08 16.38
C SER A 28 0.33 14.53 16.60
N CYS A 29 0.46 13.19 16.55
CA CYS A 29 1.74 12.50 16.59
C CYS A 29 1.83 11.55 15.38
N ASN A 30 2.96 11.57 14.68
CA ASN A 30 3.23 10.71 13.55
C ASN A 30 4.12 9.55 13.98
N TYR A 31 3.87 8.37 13.43
CA TYR A 31 4.64 7.15 13.73
C TYR A 31 5.19 6.52 12.46
N VAL A 32 6.27 5.75 12.60
CA VAL A 32 6.87 4.94 11.55
C VAL A 32 7.11 3.52 12.05
N ALA A 33 7.08 2.56 11.13
CA ALA A 33 7.44 1.17 11.42
C ALA A 33 8.90 0.92 11.00
N PRO A 34 9.85 0.77 11.94
CA PRO A 34 11.27 0.60 11.61
C PRO A 34 11.52 -0.67 10.79
N GLN A 35 10.75 -1.74 10.98
CA GLN A 35 10.88 -2.97 10.19
C GLN A 35 10.03 -2.98 8.91
N GLY A 36 9.60 -1.80 8.45
CA GLY A 36 8.68 -1.64 7.33
C GLY A 36 7.22 -1.76 7.74
N ILE A 37 6.32 -1.03 7.07
CA ILE A 37 4.91 -0.89 7.52
C ILE A 37 4.13 -2.21 7.56
N SER A 38 4.54 -3.20 6.76
CA SER A 38 3.94 -4.55 6.79
C SER A 38 4.19 -5.30 8.10
N SER A 39 5.15 -4.87 8.93
CA SER A 39 5.40 -5.44 10.26
C SER A 39 4.19 -5.32 11.19
N VAL A 40 3.36 -4.28 11.04
CA VAL A 40 2.12 -4.11 11.81
C VAL A 40 1.15 -5.25 11.51
N VAL A 41 0.92 -5.55 10.23
CA VAL A 41 0.03 -6.63 9.80
C VAL A 41 0.58 -7.99 10.20
N LYS A 42 1.89 -8.22 10.00
CA LYS A 42 2.56 -9.47 10.39
C LYS A 42 2.48 -9.72 11.90
N TYR A 43 2.58 -8.66 12.71
CA TYR A 43 2.43 -8.75 14.16
C TYR A 43 1.03 -9.27 14.52
N TYR A 44 -0.04 -8.66 13.99
CA TYR A 44 -1.41 -9.09 14.32
C TYR A 44 -1.77 -10.47 13.77
N LEU A 45 -1.31 -10.83 12.56
CA LEU A 45 -1.50 -12.18 12.01
C LEU A 45 -0.80 -13.24 12.87
N LYS A 46 0.38 -12.93 13.41
CA LYS A 46 1.08 -13.82 14.33
C LYS A 46 0.34 -13.93 15.68
N GLN A 47 -0.14 -12.82 16.22
CA GLN A 47 -0.88 -12.79 17.49
C GLN A 47 -2.21 -13.54 17.41
N SER A 48 -2.90 -13.50 16.26
CA SER A 48 -4.17 -14.22 16.10
C SER A 48 -4.01 -15.73 16.03
N GLY A 49 -2.81 -16.25 15.73
CA GLY A 49 -2.58 -17.67 15.49
C GLY A 49 -3.32 -18.21 14.26
N ALA A 50 -3.77 -17.32 13.36
CA ALA A 50 -4.50 -17.71 12.17
C ALA A 50 -3.59 -18.46 11.18
N ASP A 51 -4.16 -19.45 10.48
CA ASP A 51 -3.51 -20.06 9.32
C ASP A 51 -3.64 -19.13 8.11
N VAL A 52 -2.51 -18.61 7.64
CA VAL A 52 -2.46 -17.62 6.56
C VAL A 52 -2.00 -18.29 5.28
N VAL A 53 -2.95 -18.49 4.36
CA VAL A 53 -2.68 -19.11 3.07
C VAL A 53 -2.66 -18.06 1.97
N TYR A 54 -1.53 -17.92 1.29
CA TYR A 54 -1.36 -17.00 0.18
C TYR A 54 -1.83 -17.61 -1.15
N GLU A 55 -1.94 -16.77 -2.18
CA GLU A 55 -2.31 -17.16 -3.54
C GLU A 55 -3.71 -17.80 -3.67
N GLN A 56 -4.57 -17.60 -2.67
CA GLN A 56 -5.96 -18.03 -2.66
C GLN A 56 -6.89 -16.91 -3.16
N HIS A 57 -7.14 -16.87 -4.47
CA HIS A 57 -8.08 -15.89 -5.05
C HIS A 57 -9.51 -16.41 -4.97
N VAL A 58 -10.31 -15.89 -4.03
CA VAL A 58 -11.74 -16.21 -3.88
C VAL A 58 -12.53 -15.66 -5.07
N THR A 59 -13.40 -16.48 -5.66
CA THR A 59 -14.24 -16.12 -6.81
C THR A 59 -15.74 -16.23 -6.52
N HIS A 60 -16.14 -17.23 -5.71
CA HIS A 60 -17.54 -17.46 -5.37
C HIS A 60 -17.74 -17.72 -3.88
N ILE A 61 -18.88 -17.30 -3.35
CA ILE A 61 -19.34 -17.61 -2.00
C ILE A 61 -20.81 -18.04 -2.09
N SER A 62 -21.08 -19.30 -1.74
CA SER A 62 -22.42 -19.90 -1.84
C SER A 62 -22.84 -20.51 -0.50
N LEU A 63 -24.14 -20.58 -0.22
CA LEU A 63 -24.66 -21.23 0.97
C LEU A 63 -25.01 -22.68 0.64
N ARG A 64 -24.38 -23.64 1.32
CA ARG A 64 -24.59 -25.08 1.12
C ARG A 64 -24.77 -25.76 2.48
N ASP A 65 -25.89 -26.44 2.68
CA ASP A 65 -26.21 -27.18 3.91
C ASP A 65 -26.00 -26.38 5.21
N GLY A 66 -26.32 -25.08 5.18
CA GLY A 66 -26.19 -24.18 6.32
C GLY A 66 -24.78 -23.64 6.58
N LYS A 67 -23.81 -23.90 5.69
CA LYS A 67 -22.43 -23.38 5.74
C LYS A 67 -22.05 -22.59 4.50
N TRP A 68 -21.08 -21.70 4.63
CA TRP A 68 -20.51 -20.97 3.51
C TRP A 68 -19.50 -21.84 2.78
N GLU A 69 -19.79 -22.16 1.54
CA GLU A 69 -18.84 -22.76 0.61
C GLU A 69 -18.11 -21.63 -0.15
N VAL A 70 -16.79 -21.58 0.00
CA VAL A 70 -15.92 -20.56 -0.60
C VAL A 70 -15.09 -21.20 -1.71
N SER A 71 -15.38 -20.82 -2.95
CA SER A 71 -14.65 -21.29 -4.13
C SER A 71 -13.55 -20.31 -4.51
N ARG A 72 -12.45 -20.89 -5.00
CA ARG A 72 -11.25 -20.15 -5.37
C ARG A 72 -10.96 -20.37 -6.85
N LYS A 73 -10.12 -19.52 -7.43
CA LYS A 73 -9.74 -19.62 -8.85
C LYS A 73 -9.09 -20.98 -9.17
N MET A 74 -8.33 -21.52 -8.23
CA MET A 74 -7.65 -22.81 -8.33
C MET A 74 -7.87 -23.59 -7.04
N GLY A 75 -8.01 -24.90 -7.16
CA GLY A 75 -8.21 -25.80 -6.02
C GLY A 75 -9.69 -26.07 -5.70
N PRO A 76 -9.96 -27.02 -4.78
CA PRO A 76 -11.30 -27.35 -4.36
C PRO A 76 -11.93 -26.23 -3.50
N PRO A 77 -13.27 -26.17 -3.43
CA PRO A 77 -13.95 -25.28 -2.49
C PRO A 77 -13.74 -25.75 -1.04
N GLU A 78 -13.84 -24.80 -0.10
CA GLU A 78 -13.75 -25.07 1.34
C GLU A 78 -14.97 -24.50 2.07
N GLN A 79 -15.35 -25.13 3.19
CA GLN A 79 -16.52 -24.76 3.97
C GLN A 79 -16.14 -24.02 5.25
N PHE A 80 -16.89 -22.95 5.55
CA PHE A 80 -16.71 -22.11 6.72
C PHE A 80 -18.06 -21.80 7.38
N ASP A 81 -18.06 -21.65 8.70
CA ASP A 81 -19.26 -21.20 9.43
C ASP A 81 -19.45 -19.68 9.26
N ILE A 82 -18.36 -18.92 9.13
CA ILE A 82 -18.36 -17.46 9.00
C ILE A 82 -17.35 -17.03 7.94
N VAL A 83 -17.71 -16.04 7.13
CA VAL A 83 -16.80 -15.37 6.17
C VAL A 83 -16.77 -13.87 6.43
N ILE A 84 -15.57 -13.29 6.53
CA ILE A 84 -15.35 -11.85 6.68
C ILE A 84 -14.58 -11.35 5.45
N LEU A 85 -15.11 -10.32 4.78
CA LEU A 85 -14.51 -9.72 3.59
C LEU A 85 -13.88 -8.38 3.93
N THR A 86 -12.61 -8.20 3.59
CA THR A 86 -11.83 -6.99 3.91
C THR A 86 -11.14 -6.36 2.69
N MET A 87 -11.40 -6.86 1.49
CA MET A 87 -10.88 -6.29 0.25
C MET A 87 -11.70 -5.06 -0.20
N PRO A 88 -11.13 -4.17 -1.05
CA PRO A 88 -11.86 -3.05 -1.64
C PRO A 88 -13.26 -3.40 -2.15
N VAL A 89 -14.23 -2.51 -1.91
CA VAL A 89 -15.65 -2.74 -2.23
C VAL A 89 -15.90 -3.17 -3.69
N PRO A 90 -15.26 -2.56 -4.71
CA PRO A 90 -15.43 -3.03 -6.09
C PRO A 90 -15.05 -4.49 -6.31
N GLN A 91 -14.14 -5.05 -5.52
CA GLN A 91 -13.77 -6.46 -5.60
C GLN A 91 -14.78 -7.37 -4.88
N ILE A 92 -15.43 -6.88 -3.83
CA ILE A 92 -16.56 -7.59 -3.18
C ILE A 92 -17.73 -7.70 -4.17
N LEU A 93 -18.05 -6.62 -4.88
CA LEU A 93 -19.13 -6.58 -5.88
C LEU A 93 -18.85 -7.45 -7.12
N GLN A 94 -17.61 -7.93 -7.31
CA GLN A 94 -17.23 -8.85 -8.39
C GLN A 94 -17.37 -10.34 -8.00
N LEU A 95 -17.61 -10.64 -6.72
CA LEU A 95 -17.83 -12.01 -6.26
C LEU A 95 -19.13 -12.57 -6.84
N GLN A 96 -19.11 -13.87 -7.08
CA GLN A 96 -20.25 -14.62 -7.62
C GLN A 96 -20.83 -15.60 -6.58
N GLY A 97 -21.92 -16.27 -6.92
CA GLY A 97 -22.63 -17.19 -6.03
C GLY A 97 -23.75 -16.53 -5.23
N ASP A 98 -24.19 -17.19 -4.15
CA ASP A 98 -25.35 -16.76 -3.37
C ASP A 98 -25.12 -15.44 -2.64
N ILE A 99 -23.86 -15.03 -2.43
CA ILE A 99 -23.51 -13.73 -1.83
C ILE A 99 -24.14 -12.53 -2.54
N VAL A 100 -24.31 -12.61 -3.86
CA VAL A 100 -24.95 -11.55 -4.66
C VAL A 100 -26.40 -11.32 -4.23
N ASN A 101 -27.08 -12.38 -3.77
CA ASN A 101 -28.48 -12.32 -3.35
C ASN A 101 -28.65 -11.86 -1.90
N ILE A 102 -27.59 -11.86 -1.10
CA ILE A 102 -27.60 -11.39 0.30
C ILE A 102 -27.56 -9.86 0.35
N ILE A 103 -26.89 -9.24 -0.63
CA ILE A 103 -26.77 -7.80 -0.74
C ILE A 103 -28.07 -7.27 -1.36
N ASN A 104 -28.90 -6.62 -0.55
CA ASN A 104 -30.13 -6.02 -1.08
C ASN A 104 -29.82 -4.77 -1.93
N GLU A 105 -30.80 -4.31 -2.72
CA GLU A 105 -30.62 -3.18 -3.64
C GLU A 105 -30.14 -1.89 -2.96
N SER A 106 -30.60 -1.60 -1.74
CA SER A 106 -30.15 -0.41 -1.01
C SER A 106 -28.69 -0.53 -0.57
N GLN A 107 -28.28 -1.70 -0.08
CA GLN A 107 -26.89 -1.98 0.27
C GLN A 107 -25.99 -1.94 -0.96
N LYS A 108 -26.46 -2.49 -2.08
CA LYS A 108 -25.74 -2.47 -3.36
C LYS A 108 -25.48 -1.04 -3.82
N GLN A 109 -26.49 -0.16 -3.80
CA GLN A 109 -26.32 1.25 -4.14
C GLN A 109 -25.31 1.96 -3.22
N GLN A 110 -25.34 1.67 -1.91
CA GLN A 110 -24.35 2.22 -0.98
C GLN A 110 -22.93 1.74 -1.29
N LEU A 111 -22.75 0.45 -1.59
CA LEU A 111 -21.46 -0.12 -1.95
C LEU A 111 -20.94 0.44 -3.29
N GLU A 112 -21.81 0.58 -4.29
CA GLU A 112 -21.46 1.15 -5.60
C GLU A 112 -21.09 2.64 -5.52
N SER A 113 -21.57 3.37 -4.50
CA SER A 113 -21.19 4.77 -4.26
C SER A 113 -19.75 4.94 -3.74
N VAL A 114 -19.13 3.86 -3.27
CA VAL A 114 -17.75 3.88 -2.76
C VAL A 114 -16.78 3.99 -3.92
N SER A 115 -16.06 5.11 -3.99
CA SER A 115 -15.05 5.36 -5.02
C SER A 115 -13.65 5.33 -4.43
N TYR A 116 -12.68 4.89 -5.22
CA TYR A 116 -11.27 4.89 -4.83
C TYR A 116 -10.45 5.68 -5.84
N SER A 117 -9.51 6.47 -5.35
CA SER A 117 -8.47 7.07 -6.17
C SER A 117 -7.44 6.03 -6.63
N SER A 118 -6.85 6.24 -7.81
CA SER A 118 -5.76 5.42 -8.35
C SER A 118 -4.42 6.13 -8.26
N ARG A 119 -3.34 5.39 -7.99
CA ARG A 119 -1.95 5.88 -7.99
C ARG A 119 -0.97 4.83 -8.47
N TYR A 120 0.20 5.28 -8.90
CA TYR A 120 1.39 4.44 -8.98
C TYR A 120 2.34 4.75 -7.83
N ALA A 121 3.06 3.72 -7.40
CA ALA A 121 4.17 3.82 -6.47
C ALA A 121 5.43 3.21 -7.11
N LEU A 122 6.56 3.90 -6.98
CA LEU A 122 7.85 3.42 -7.45
C LEU A 122 8.79 3.22 -6.26
N GLY A 123 9.32 2.02 -6.11
CA GLY A 123 10.41 1.71 -5.18
C GLY A 123 11.73 1.64 -5.93
N LEU A 124 12.69 2.45 -5.53
CA LEU A 124 14.06 2.47 -6.06
C LEU A 124 14.99 1.93 -4.98
N PHE A 125 15.80 0.93 -5.33
CA PHE A 125 16.73 0.29 -4.41
C PHE A 125 18.16 0.52 -4.89
N TYR A 126 19.04 0.82 -3.94
CA TYR A 126 20.43 1.18 -4.22
C TYR A 126 21.37 0.22 -3.51
N GLU A 127 22.62 0.16 -3.98
CA GLU A 127 23.67 -0.62 -3.34
C GLU A 127 24.11 0.02 -2.01
N ALA A 128 24.65 -0.82 -1.13
CA ALA A 128 25.30 -0.38 0.10
C ALA A 128 26.37 0.70 -0.18
N GLY A 129 26.45 1.71 0.68
CA GLY A 129 27.35 2.86 0.50
C GLY A 129 26.85 3.96 -0.44
N THR A 130 25.75 3.75 -1.18
CA THR A 130 25.13 4.82 -1.97
C THR A 130 24.66 5.96 -1.07
N ARG A 131 24.99 7.20 -1.43
CA ARG A 131 24.56 8.41 -0.71
C ARG A 131 23.47 9.13 -1.47
N ILE A 132 22.39 9.47 -0.78
CA ILE A 132 21.32 10.33 -1.29
C ILE A 132 21.32 11.61 -0.46
N ASP A 133 21.87 12.67 -1.07
CA ASP A 133 22.09 13.95 -0.42
C ASP A 133 20.92 14.89 -0.65
N VAL A 134 19.93 14.78 0.24
CA VAL A 134 18.76 15.66 0.33
C VAL A 134 18.53 15.97 1.82
N PRO A 135 18.07 17.18 2.17
CA PRO A 135 17.94 17.62 3.56
C PRO A 135 16.73 16.99 4.27
N TRP A 136 15.80 16.42 3.50
CA TRP A 136 14.57 15.82 3.99
C TRP A 136 14.61 14.29 3.97
N ALA A 137 13.82 13.66 4.83
CA ALA A 137 13.56 12.22 4.76
C ALA A 137 12.37 11.91 3.83
N ALA A 138 11.42 12.84 3.73
CA ALA A 138 10.39 12.81 2.70
C ALA A 138 9.92 14.22 2.33
N GLN A 139 9.33 14.37 1.15
CA GLN A 139 8.86 15.65 0.63
C GLN A 139 7.53 15.47 -0.10
N TYR A 140 6.56 16.32 0.25
CA TYR A 140 5.35 16.50 -0.54
C TYR A 140 5.59 17.47 -1.69
N ILE A 141 5.26 17.06 -2.92
CA ILE A 141 5.41 17.85 -4.13
C ILE A 141 4.02 18.34 -4.56
N THR A 142 3.83 19.66 -4.67
CA THR A 142 2.54 20.26 -5.04
C THR A 142 2.49 20.76 -6.48
N ASP A 143 3.65 21.10 -7.07
CA ASP A 143 3.76 21.65 -8.42
C ASP A 143 4.42 20.65 -9.37
N ASN A 144 3.79 19.49 -9.56
CA ASN A 144 4.22 18.49 -10.54
C ASN A 144 3.00 17.67 -11.01
N PRO A 145 2.83 17.47 -12.33
CA PRO A 145 1.66 16.73 -12.82
C PRO A 145 1.73 15.23 -12.49
N CYS A 146 2.93 14.68 -12.32
CA CYS A 146 3.16 13.25 -12.13
C CYS A 146 3.36 12.87 -10.65
N ILE A 147 4.31 13.51 -9.94
CA ILE A 147 4.77 13.07 -8.62
C ILE A 147 4.13 13.91 -7.51
N ARG A 148 3.58 13.24 -6.48
CA ARG A 148 2.98 13.90 -5.30
C ARG A 148 3.85 13.81 -4.05
N PHE A 149 4.66 12.77 -3.93
CA PHE A 149 5.43 12.50 -2.72
C PHE A 149 6.68 11.68 -3.01
N ILE A 150 7.78 12.02 -2.36
CA ILE A 150 9.06 11.28 -2.42
C ILE A 150 9.50 11.00 -0.98
N SER A 151 10.00 9.80 -0.70
CA SER A 151 10.48 9.37 0.61
C SER A 151 11.79 8.62 0.48
N ILE A 152 12.84 9.09 1.15
CA ILE A 152 14.06 8.32 1.43
C ILE A 152 13.74 7.41 2.62
N ASP A 153 13.29 6.19 2.33
CA ASP A 153 12.59 5.35 3.29
C ASP A 153 13.47 4.91 4.47
N ASN A 154 14.76 4.66 4.24
CA ASN A 154 15.71 4.37 5.33
C ASN A 154 15.96 5.58 6.24
N LYS A 155 16.04 6.81 5.71
CA LYS A 155 16.11 8.04 6.53
C LYS A 155 14.82 8.22 7.33
N LYS A 156 13.65 8.04 6.68
CA LYS A 156 12.34 8.16 7.34
C LYS A 156 12.16 7.17 8.48
N ARG A 157 12.62 5.93 8.31
CA ARG A 157 12.60 4.89 9.35
C ARG A 157 13.73 5.01 10.38
N ASN A 158 14.65 5.96 10.18
CA ASN A 158 15.85 6.16 10.99
C ASN A 158 16.69 4.88 11.14
N ILE A 159 17.03 4.26 10.00
CA ILE A 159 17.86 3.06 9.94
C ILE A 159 19.17 3.40 9.25
N GLU A 160 20.25 3.27 10.02
CA GLU A 160 21.62 3.37 9.53
C GLU A 160 22.23 1.97 9.53
N SER A 161 22.65 1.50 8.36
CA SER A 161 23.44 0.28 8.24
C SER A 161 24.42 0.45 7.08
N PRO A 162 25.72 0.17 7.29
CA PRO A 162 26.70 0.20 6.21
C PRO A 162 26.51 -0.94 5.21
N GLU A 163 25.74 -1.97 5.57
CA GLU A 163 25.50 -3.17 4.75
C GLU A 163 24.23 -3.06 3.90
N ILE A 164 23.38 -2.06 4.15
CA ILE A 164 22.08 -1.90 3.49
C ILE A 164 22.08 -0.59 2.71
N GLY A 165 21.88 -0.67 1.40
CA GLY A 165 21.73 0.53 0.58
C GLY A 165 20.42 1.28 0.87
N PRO A 166 20.37 2.59 0.56
CA PRO A 166 19.15 3.36 0.73
C PRO A 166 18.03 2.88 -0.18
N SER A 167 16.81 3.30 0.12
CA SER A 167 15.67 3.11 -0.77
C SER A 167 14.83 4.38 -0.89
N VAL A 168 14.33 4.62 -2.09
CA VAL A 168 13.46 5.77 -2.40
C VAL A 168 12.10 5.26 -2.81
N VAL A 169 11.05 5.82 -2.22
CA VAL A 169 9.66 5.56 -2.58
C VAL A 169 9.09 6.83 -3.18
N VAL A 170 8.49 6.71 -4.36
CA VAL A 170 7.81 7.80 -5.07
C VAL A 170 6.34 7.45 -5.22
N HIS A 171 5.44 8.36 -4.87
CA HIS A 171 4.00 8.23 -5.17
C HIS A 171 3.57 9.27 -6.19
N THR A 172 2.79 8.84 -7.17
CA THR A 172 2.22 9.74 -8.18
C THR A 172 1.05 10.55 -7.62
N THR A 173 0.61 11.57 -8.35
CA THR A 173 -0.68 12.23 -8.17
C THR A 173 -1.84 11.27 -8.45
N VAL A 174 -3.06 11.62 -8.00
CA VAL A 174 -4.28 10.86 -8.34
C VAL A 174 -4.57 11.00 -9.84
N THR A 175 -4.49 12.22 -10.36
CA THR A 175 -4.75 12.52 -11.78
C THR A 175 -3.89 11.64 -12.70
N PHE A 176 -2.58 11.62 -12.48
CA PHE A 176 -1.66 10.78 -13.26
C PHE A 176 -1.98 9.28 -13.10
N GLY A 177 -2.31 8.84 -11.88
CA GLY A 177 -2.67 7.45 -11.62
C GLY A 177 -3.94 6.99 -12.35
N SER A 178 -4.94 7.87 -12.46
CA SER A 178 -6.18 7.61 -13.19
C SER A 178 -5.99 7.64 -14.70
N GLU A 179 -5.21 8.60 -15.23
CA GLU A 179 -4.91 8.72 -16.66
C GLU A 179 -4.14 7.52 -17.21
N HIS A 180 -3.27 6.92 -16.39
CA HIS A 180 -2.40 5.80 -16.78
C HIS A 180 -2.85 4.43 -16.23
N LEU A 181 -4.11 4.31 -15.80
CA LEU A 181 -4.61 3.14 -15.09
C LEU A 181 -4.54 1.86 -15.93
N ASP A 182 -4.76 1.97 -17.23
CA ASP A 182 -4.76 0.86 -18.20
C ASP A 182 -3.56 0.91 -19.17
N SER A 183 -2.61 1.82 -18.94
CA SER A 183 -1.34 1.89 -19.67
C SER A 183 -0.38 0.75 -19.29
N ASP A 184 0.63 0.50 -20.13
CA ASP A 184 1.71 -0.45 -19.84
C ASP A 184 2.52 0.02 -18.60
N PRO A 185 2.60 -0.79 -17.53
CA PRO A 185 3.40 -0.45 -16.35
C PRO A 185 4.87 -0.12 -16.65
N ALA A 186 5.47 -0.70 -17.70
CA ALA A 186 6.85 -0.41 -18.08
C ALA A 186 7.00 1.01 -18.64
N GLU A 187 6.05 1.46 -19.47
CA GLU A 187 6.02 2.83 -20.00
C GLU A 187 5.77 3.84 -18.88
N VAL A 188 4.78 3.56 -18.01
CA VAL A 188 4.46 4.42 -16.87
C VAL A 188 5.64 4.56 -15.91
N GLN A 189 6.39 3.47 -15.68
CA GLN A 189 7.63 3.52 -14.90
C GLN A 189 8.63 4.51 -15.48
N GLN A 190 8.86 4.52 -16.80
CA GLN A 190 9.81 5.44 -17.44
C GLN A 190 9.35 6.90 -17.34
N LEU A 191 8.03 7.14 -17.45
CA LEU A 191 7.47 8.48 -17.25
C LEU A 191 7.73 8.99 -15.83
N ILE A 192 7.45 8.16 -14.81
CA ILE A 192 7.68 8.52 -13.40
C ILE A 192 9.17 8.79 -13.15
N LEU A 193 10.07 7.95 -13.66
CA LEU A 193 11.52 8.15 -13.55
C LEU A 193 11.97 9.47 -14.19
N SER A 194 11.45 9.79 -15.39
CA SER A 194 11.75 11.06 -16.07
C SER A 194 11.29 12.28 -15.27
N HIS A 195 10.14 12.20 -14.59
CA HIS A 195 9.70 13.27 -13.70
C HIS A 195 10.56 13.36 -12.43
N LEU A 196 10.96 12.22 -11.88
CA LEU A 196 11.79 12.17 -10.67
C LEU A 196 13.16 12.80 -10.91
N GLU A 197 13.81 12.50 -12.03
CA GLU A 197 15.11 13.07 -12.41
C GLU A 197 15.07 14.60 -12.50
N ARG A 198 13.94 15.18 -12.94
CA ARG A 198 13.76 16.64 -12.96
C ARG A 198 13.61 17.25 -11.56
N ILE A 199 13.01 16.52 -10.61
CA ILE A 199 12.81 17.00 -9.24
C ILE A 199 14.09 16.82 -8.41
N VAL A 200 14.78 15.69 -8.56
CA VAL A 200 15.98 15.32 -7.81
C VAL A 200 17.08 14.88 -8.79
N PRO A 201 17.72 15.83 -9.52
CA PRO A 201 18.71 15.51 -10.55
C PRO A 201 20.00 14.89 -9.99
N SER A 202 20.24 15.02 -8.68
CA SER A 202 21.38 14.40 -7.98
C SER A 202 21.16 12.92 -7.66
N LEU A 203 19.98 12.36 -7.95
CA LEU A 203 19.66 10.99 -7.59
C LEU A 203 20.49 10.02 -8.46
N PRO A 204 21.26 9.10 -7.86
CA PRO A 204 22.05 8.14 -8.63
C PRO A 204 21.14 7.15 -9.36
N LYS A 205 21.72 6.40 -10.29
CA LYS A 205 21.01 5.29 -10.95
C LYS A 205 20.72 4.18 -9.92
N PRO A 206 19.47 3.71 -9.80
CA PRO A 206 19.13 2.62 -8.90
C PRO A 206 19.66 1.28 -9.41
N ALA A 207 19.96 0.37 -8.48
CA ALA A 207 20.33 -1.01 -8.79
C ALA A 207 19.11 -1.83 -9.24
N SER A 208 17.95 -1.58 -8.64
CA SER A 208 16.68 -2.15 -9.07
C SER A 208 15.50 -1.22 -8.83
N VAL A 209 14.43 -1.46 -9.57
CA VAL A 209 13.21 -0.65 -9.57
C VAL A 209 12.01 -1.58 -9.46
N LYS A 210 11.06 -1.23 -8.59
CA LYS A 210 9.77 -1.90 -8.46
C LYS A 210 8.64 -0.90 -8.68
N CYS A 211 7.90 -1.06 -9.77
CA CYS A 211 6.69 -0.28 -10.04
C CYS A 211 5.45 -1.02 -9.54
N GLN A 212 4.61 -0.35 -8.76
CA GLN A 212 3.36 -0.89 -8.22
C GLN A 212 2.20 0.00 -8.61
N LYS A 213 1.19 -0.58 -9.28
CA LYS A 213 -0.09 0.06 -9.55
C LYS A 213 -1.05 -0.17 -8.38
N TRP A 214 -1.62 0.90 -7.85
CA TRP A 214 -2.70 0.87 -6.87
C TRP A 214 -3.99 1.36 -7.53
N ARG A 215 -4.75 0.43 -8.14
CA ARG A 215 -6.07 0.73 -8.71
C ARG A 215 -7.07 1.23 -7.65
N TYR A 216 -6.95 0.70 -6.45
CA TYR A 216 -7.74 1.10 -5.28
C TYR A 216 -6.80 1.60 -4.20
N SER A 217 -6.35 2.86 -4.30
CA SER A 217 -5.31 3.41 -3.41
C SER A 217 -5.87 3.98 -2.12
N GLN A 218 -6.88 4.86 -2.21
CA GLN A 218 -7.52 5.53 -1.08
C GLN A 218 -9.00 5.74 -1.42
N VAL A 219 -9.87 5.46 -0.45
CA VAL A 219 -11.32 5.72 -0.49
C VAL A 219 -11.61 7.16 -0.13
#